data_AF-A0A9Q0Z007-F1
#
_entry.id   AF-A0A9Q0Z007-F1
#
_cell.length_a   1.000
_cell.length_b   1.000
_cell.length_c   1.000
_cell.angle_alpha   90.00
_cell.angle_beta   90.00
_cell.angle_gamma   90.00
#
_symmetry.space_group_name_H-M   'P 1'
#
loop_
_entity.id
_entity.type
_entity.pdbx_description
1 polymer ?
#
loop_
_entity_poly.entity_id
_entity_poly.type
_entity_poly.pdbx_seq_one_letter_code
_entity_poly.pdbx_strand_id
1 'polypeptide(L)'
;MAASILRAETFGIPVPDRVRNPKVIAEAVDKVIVPDFQPKEGVKIETDEKATNLSNASVDDAVIISELIRKLELCRENLPAGFRMKPIQFEKDDDTNYHMDLIAGLANMRARNYSIPEVDKLKAKFIAGRIIPAIATLPQLWPPVLCAWSCTRFWTSGHKVEDYRNTFANLALPLFSMAEPVPCKVIKHQDLSWTVWDRWIPKNNPTLRELLQWFTAKGLSAYSISFGSCLLYNSMFPRHRERMDRKVVDLVREVAKVALPAYRRHFDVVVACDDDEGNDVDIPTVSIYFR
;
A
#
# COMPACT_ATOMS: atom_id res chain seq x y z
N MET A 1 14.27 -14.98 28.26
CA MET A 1 14.27 -13.66 28.94
C MET A 1 13.42 -12.64 28.19
N ALA A 2 13.77 -12.19 26.98
CA ALA A 2 13.00 -11.16 26.27
C ALA A 2 11.51 -11.54 26.07
N ALA A 3 11.23 -12.79 25.66
CA ALA A 3 9.86 -13.28 25.48
C ALA A 3 9.00 -13.21 26.76
N SER A 4 9.58 -13.56 27.91
CA SER A 4 8.87 -13.55 29.19
C SER A 4 8.61 -12.13 29.70
N ILE A 5 9.53 -11.19 29.45
CA ILE A 5 9.37 -9.76 29.78
C ILE A 5 8.22 -9.17 28.97
N LEU A 6 8.23 -9.37 27.65
CA LEU A 6 7.19 -8.88 26.75
C LEU A 6 5.82 -9.53 27.04
N ARG A 7 5.82 -10.82 27.38
CA ARG A 7 4.60 -11.49 27.85
C ARG A 7 4.10 -10.87 29.14
N ALA A 8 4.95 -10.58 30.12
CA ALA A 8 4.54 -9.92 31.37
C ALA A 8 3.94 -8.53 31.11
N GLU A 9 4.56 -7.73 30.24
CA GLU A 9 4.07 -6.40 29.85
C GLU A 9 2.68 -6.46 29.21
N THR A 10 2.44 -7.45 28.33
CA THR A 10 1.13 -7.67 27.69
C THR A 10 0.01 -7.87 28.71
N PHE A 11 0.31 -8.50 29.86
CA PHE A 11 -0.63 -8.76 30.95
C PHE A 11 -0.57 -7.71 32.07
N GLY A 12 0.29 -6.68 31.96
CA GLY A 12 0.48 -5.66 32.98
C GLY A 12 1.15 -6.18 34.27
N ILE A 13 1.88 -7.29 34.20
CA ILE A 13 2.60 -7.87 35.33
C ILE A 13 3.92 -7.10 35.53
N PRO A 14 4.23 -6.59 36.73
CA PRO A 14 5.49 -5.90 36.99
C PRO A 14 6.67 -6.86 36.82
N VAL A 15 7.70 -6.42 36.12
CA VAL A 15 8.92 -7.22 35.84
C VAL A 15 9.98 -6.87 36.89
N PRO A 16 10.36 -7.80 37.79
CA PRO A 16 11.40 -7.54 38.79
C PRO A 16 12.80 -7.48 38.17
N ASP A 17 13.69 -6.64 38.70
CA ASP A 17 15.08 -6.53 38.23
C ASP A 17 15.87 -7.84 38.34
N ARG A 18 15.47 -8.74 39.24
CA ARG A 18 16.06 -10.08 39.41
C ARG A 18 15.97 -10.93 38.14
N VAL A 19 15.01 -10.66 37.25
CA VAL A 19 14.85 -11.37 35.97
C VAL A 19 16.02 -11.07 35.01
N ARG A 20 16.79 -10.00 35.23
CA ARG A 20 18.01 -9.72 34.44
C ARG A 20 19.18 -10.65 34.79
N ASN A 21 19.11 -11.36 35.91
CA ASN A 21 20.15 -12.31 36.32
C ASN A 21 19.94 -13.67 35.63
N PRO A 22 20.88 -14.15 34.80
CA PRO A 22 20.75 -15.42 34.08
C PRO A 22 20.55 -16.62 35.01
N LYS A 23 21.12 -16.59 36.22
CA LYS A 23 21.04 -17.68 37.19
C LYS A 23 19.62 -17.94 37.66
N VAL A 24 18.88 -16.86 37.95
CA VAL A 24 17.48 -16.93 38.41
C VAL A 24 16.58 -17.53 37.32
N ILE A 25 16.85 -17.19 36.04
CA ILE A 25 16.12 -17.78 34.91
C ILE A 25 16.46 -19.26 34.77
N ALA A 26 17.73 -19.64 34.87
CA ALA A 26 18.14 -21.04 34.77
C ALA A 26 17.47 -21.91 35.85
N GLU A 27 17.45 -21.45 37.11
CA GLU A 27 16.76 -22.12 38.21
C GLU A 27 15.24 -22.24 37.99
N ALA A 28 14.62 -21.26 37.34
CA ALA A 28 13.20 -21.30 37.01
C ALA A 28 12.92 -22.29 35.86
N VAL A 29 13.78 -22.31 34.84
CA VAL A 29 13.65 -23.20 33.67
C VAL A 29 13.89 -24.66 34.06
N ASP A 30 14.82 -24.93 34.97
CA ASP A 30 15.12 -26.29 35.45
C ASP A 30 13.92 -26.96 36.15
N LYS A 31 13.01 -26.15 36.71
CA LYS A 31 11.76 -26.62 37.34
C LYS A 31 10.63 -26.89 36.35
N VAL A 32 10.79 -26.53 35.07
CA VAL A 32 9.73 -26.68 34.06
C VAL A 32 9.80 -28.09 33.47
N ILE A 33 8.71 -28.84 33.63
CA ILE A 33 8.56 -30.15 33.00
C ILE A 33 8.17 -29.91 31.53
N VAL A 34 9.09 -30.24 30.62
CA VAL A 34 8.84 -30.16 29.17
C VAL A 34 8.23 -31.50 28.72
N PRO A 35 7.01 -31.52 28.17
CA PRO A 35 6.41 -32.74 27.65
C PRO A 35 7.14 -33.21 26.38
N ASP A 36 7.25 -34.52 26.20
CA ASP A 36 7.87 -35.11 25.02
C ASP A 36 7.06 -34.79 23.76
N PHE A 37 7.77 -34.51 22.66
CA PHE A 37 7.15 -34.24 21.37
C PHE A 37 6.62 -35.54 20.76
N GLN A 38 5.32 -35.56 20.46
CA GLN A 38 4.67 -36.65 19.71
C GLN A 38 4.29 -36.14 18.31
N PRO A 39 4.80 -36.75 17.23
CA PRO A 39 4.45 -36.35 15.88
C PRO A 39 2.98 -36.65 15.60
N LYS A 40 2.24 -35.65 15.12
CA LYS A 40 0.84 -35.83 14.74
C LYS A 40 0.76 -36.33 13.30
N GLU A 41 0.01 -37.41 13.09
CA GLU A 41 -0.31 -37.90 11.74
C GLU A 41 -1.33 -36.99 11.06
N GLY A 42 -1.25 -36.86 9.73
CA GLY A 42 -2.20 -36.06 8.94
C GLY A 42 -1.90 -34.55 8.85
N VAL A 43 -0.78 -34.07 9.43
CA VAL A 43 -0.34 -32.68 9.26
C VAL A 43 0.17 -32.47 7.83
N LYS A 44 -0.56 -31.65 7.06
CA LYS A 44 -0.13 -31.23 5.72
C LYS A 44 0.90 -30.11 5.84
N ILE A 45 2.12 -30.35 5.37
CA ILE A 45 3.15 -29.33 5.24
C ILE A 45 3.21 -28.95 3.76
N GLU A 46 2.84 -27.71 3.45
CA GLU A 46 2.93 -27.18 2.10
C GLU A 46 4.40 -26.93 1.74
N THR A 47 4.81 -27.39 0.57
CA THR A 47 6.19 -27.29 0.08
C THR A 47 6.31 -26.42 -1.17
N ASP A 48 5.20 -26.07 -1.82
CA ASP A 48 5.19 -25.21 -3.00
C ASP A 48 4.84 -23.76 -2.63
N GLU A 49 5.74 -22.83 -2.97
CA GLU A 49 5.55 -21.39 -2.75
C GLU A 49 4.37 -20.80 -3.55
N LYS A 50 3.91 -21.49 -4.61
CA LYS A 50 2.78 -21.08 -5.45
C LYS A 50 1.46 -21.75 -5.09
N ALA A 51 1.44 -22.66 -4.12
CA ALA A 51 0.21 -23.30 -3.69
C ALA A 51 -0.71 -22.27 -3.02
N THR A 52 -1.78 -21.90 -3.70
CA THR A 52 -2.89 -21.07 -3.18
C THR A 52 -3.88 -21.88 -2.33
N ASN A 53 -3.55 -23.13 -2.00
CA ASN A 53 -4.43 -24.04 -1.29
C ASN A 53 -4.47 -23.68 0.20
N LEU A 54 -5.28 -22.67 0.53
CA LEU A 54 -5.99 -22.66 1.80
C LEU A 54 -6.75 -23.99 1.84
N SER A 55 -6.35 -24.88 2.74
CA SER A 55 -7.02 -26.16 2.98
C SER A 55 -8.53 -25.96 2.96
N ASN A 56 -9.22 -26.62 2.02
CA ASN A 56 -10.69 -26.61 1.97
C ASN A 56 -11.21 -26.90 3.37
N ALA A 57 -11.95 -25.94 3.96
CA ALA A 57 -12.53 -26.07 5.29
C ALA A 57 -13.30 -27.39 5.36
N SER A 58 -12.80 -28.31 6.16
CA SER A 58 -13.43 -29.60 6.41
C SER A 58 -14.62 -29.39 7.35
N VAL A 59 -15.60 -30.31 7.32
CA VAL A 59 -16.74 -30.27 8.24
C VAL A 59 -16.29 -30.35 9.71
N ASP A 60 -15.12 -30.96 9.96
CA ASP A 60 -14.48 -31.04 11.28
C ASP A 60 -14.02 -29.66 11.79
N ASP A 61 -13.56 -28.78 10.90
CA ASP A 61 -13.11 -27.43 11.27
C ASP A 61 -14.25 -26.60 11.87
N ALA A 62 -15.47 -26.71 11.34
CA ALA A 62 -16.63 -25.99 11.86
C ALA A 62 -16.99 -26.44 13.29
N VAL A 63 -16.88 -27.74 13.57
CA VAL A 63 -17.12 -28.31 14.90
C VAL A 63 -16.04 -27.85 15.87
N ILE A 64 -14.77 -27.93 15.49
CA ILE A 64 -13.63 -27.47 16.30
C ILE A 64 -13.75 -25.96 16.60
N ILE A 65 -14.08 -25.14 15.61
CA ILE A 65 -14.28 -23.69 15.78
C ILE A 65 -15.41 -23.44 16.80
N SER A 66 -16.53 -24.15 16.69
CA SER A 66 -17.65 -24.01 17.63
C SER A 66 -17.27 -24.38 19.07
N GLU A 67 -16.47 -25.43 19.25
CA GLU A 67 -15.96 -25.84 20.56
C GLU A 67 -15.00 -24.80 21.16
N LEU A 68 -14.11 -24.23 20.33
CA LEU A 68 -13.19 -23.17 20.75
C LEU A 68 -13.94 -21.90 21.15
N ILE A 69 -15.00 -21.51 20.42
CA ILE A 69 -15.86 -20.38 20.79
C ILE A 69 -16.47 -20.61 22.17
N ARG A 70 -17.05 -21.79 22.41
CA ARG A 70 -17.64 -22.13 23.71
C ARG A 70 -16.60 -22.06 24.85
N LYS A 71 -15.38 -22.55 24.61
CA LYS A 71 -14.28 -22.44 25.60
C LYS A 71 -13.90 -20.98 25.86
N LEU A 72 -13.85 -20.14 24.84
CA LEU A 72 -13.55 -18.72 24.97
C LEU A 72 -14.62 -17.96 25.76
N GLU A 73 -15.89 -18.27 25.53
CA GLU A 73 -17.03 -17.69 26.27
C GLU A 73 -16.93 -18.01 27.76
N LEU A 74 -16.67 -19.28 28.10
CA LEU A 74 -16.45 -19.69 29.50
C LEU A 74 -15.24 -18.98 30.13
N CYS A 75 -14.13 -18.84 29.39
CA CYS A 75 -12.98 -18.10 29.89
C CYS A 75 -13.29 -16.62 30.10
N ARG A 76 -14.13 -16.01 29.26
CA ARG A 76 -14.54 -14.61 29.38
C ARG A 76 -15.31 -14.34 30.67
N GLU A 77 -16.18 -15.26 31.10
CA GLU A 77 -16.93 -15.14 32.35
C GLU A 77 -16.01 -15.17 33.59
N ASN A 78 -14.87 -15.87 33.49
CA ASN A 78 -13.89 -15.99 34.58
C ASN A 78 -12.87 -14.84 34.63
N LEU A 79 -12.90 -13.91 33.67
CA LEU A 79 -11.96 -12.78 33.66
C LEU A 79 -12.45 -11.64 34.55
N PRO A 80 -11.54 -10.96 35.28
CA PRO A 80 -11.87 -9.77 36.06
C PRO A 80 -12.53 -8.69 35.20
N ALA A 81 -13.55 -8.02 35.73
CA ALA A 81 -14.21 -6.92 35.06
C ALA A 81 -13.18 -5.81 34.72
N GLY A 82 -13.03 -5.48 33.44
CA GLY A 82 -12.09 -4.47 32.96
C GLY A 82 -10.69 -4.97 32.61
N PHE A 83 -10.43 -6.29 32.66
CA PHE A 83 -9.17 -6.85 32.15
C PHE A 83 -8.96 -6.47 30.68
N ARG A 84 -7.81 -5.85 30.40
CA ARG A 84 -7.38 -5.51 29.04
C ARG A 84 -5.92 -5.88 28.87
N MET A 85 -5.63 -6.65 27.82
CA MET A 85 -4.26 -6.88 27.39
C MET A 85 -3.71 -5.62 26.74
N LYS A 86 -2.44 -5.31 27.01
CA LYS A 86 -1.73 -4.21 26.38
C LYS A 86 -1.01 -4.73 25.14
N PRO A 87 -1.41 -4.34 23.92
CA PRO A 87 -0.67 -4.73 22.74
C PRO A 87 0.71 -4.07 22.77
N ILE A 88 1.74 -4.85 22.48
CA ILE A 88 3.10 -4.33 22.36
C ILE A 88 3.20 -3.60 21.03
N GLN A 89 3.52 -2.30 21.08
CA GLN A 89 3.84 -1.53 19.89
C GLN A 89 5.31 -1.72 19.56
N PHE A 90 5.59 -2.28 18.39
CA PHE A 90 6.97 -2.50 17.96
C PHE A 90 7.70 -1.15 17.82
N GLU A 91 8.77 -1.02 18.57
CA GLU A 91 9.74 0.07 18.51
C GLU A 91 11.14 -0.52 18.35
N LYS A 92 11.81 -0.13 17.27
CA LYS A 92 13.12 -0.65 16.85
C LYS A 92 14.27 0.20 17.39
N ASP A 93 14.01 1.47 17.70
CA ASP A 93 15.04 2.44 18.05
C ASP A 93 15.32 2.52 19.56
N ASP A 94 14.50 1.88 20.38
CA ASP A 94 14.70 1.72 21.82
C ASP A 94 15.29 0.34 22.15
N ASP A 95 16.53 0.31 22.64
CA ASP A 95 17.23 -0.92 23.00
C ASP A 95 16.82 -1.47 24.39
N THR A 96 16.03 -0.72 25.16
CA THR A 96 15.61 -1.09 26.54
C THR A 96 14.30 -1.88 26.59
N ASN A 97 13.53 -1.89 25.49
CA ASN A 97 12.23 -2.56 25.39
C ASN A 97 12.32 -4.06 25.05
N TYR A 98 13.53 -4.60 24.83
CA TYR A 98 13.77 -6.01 24.48
C TYR A 98 13.09 -6.52 23.20
N HIS A 99 12.48 -5.67 22.37
CA HIS A 99 11.85 -6.08 21.11
C HIS A 99 12.88 -6.70 20.17
N MET A 100 13.98 -5.98 19.95
CA MET A 100 15.05 -6.44 19.07
C MET A 100 15.77 -7.67 19.64
N ASP A 101 15.87 -7.79 20.96
CA ASP A 101 16.47 -8.97 21.61
C ASP A 101 15.61 -10.23 21.40
N LEU A 102 14.28 -10.09 21.45
CA LEU A 102 13.37 -11.19 21.13
C LEU A 102 13.50 -11.60 19.66
N ILE A 103 13.46 -10.62 18.75
CA ILE A 103 13.50 -10.89 17.29
C ILE A 103 14.84 -11.54 16.91
N ALA A 104 15.97 -10.97 17.36
CA ALA A 104 17.29 -11.51 17.07
C ALA A 104 17.46 -12.91 17.68
N GLY A 105 17.01 -13.11 18.93
CA GLY A 105 17.07 -14.42 19.59
C GLY A 105 16.26 -15.49 18.87
N LEU A 106 15.01 -15.21 18.50
CA LEU A 106 14.15 -16.16 17.78
C LEU A 106 14.66 -16.43 16.36
N ALA A 107 15.12 -15.40 15.65
CA ALA A 107 15.69 -15.55 14.32
C ALA A 107 16.94 -16.43 14.34
N ASN A 108 17.85 -16.20 15.30
CA ASN A 108 19.07 -17.01 15.43
C ASN A 108 18.76 -18.46 15.89
N MET A 109 17.78 -18.68 16.77
CA MET A 109 17.33 -20.04 17.10
C MET A 109 16.77 -20.77 15.88
N ARG A 110 15.96 -20.10 15.06
CA ARG A 110 15.46 -20.68 13.81
C ARG A 110 16.60 -20.92 12.83
N ALA A 111 17.57 -20.00 12.74
CA ALA A 111 18.73 -20.16 11.87
C ALA A 111 19.55 -21.42 12.21
N ARG A 112 19.77 -21.69 13.51
CA ARG A 112 20.43 -22.92 13.98
C ARG A 112 19.71 -24.19 13.53
N ASN A 113 18.38 -24.22 13.53
CA ASN A 113 17.61 -25.38 13.09
C ASN A 113 17.86 -25.74 11.61
N TYR A 114 18.21 -24.76 10.77
CA TYR A 114 18.47 -24.93 9.34
C TYR A 114 19.96 -24.77 8.97
N SER A 115 20.86 -24.74 9.96
CA SER A 115 22.30 -24.48 9.75
C SER A 115 22.60 -23.18 8.99
N ILE A 116 21.76 -22.15 9.17
CA ILE A 116 21.95 -20.80 8.62
C ILE A 116 22.85 -20.00 9.58
N PRO A 117 23.78 -19.17 9.09
CA PRO A 117 24.65 -18.36 9.95
C PRO A 117 23.84 -17.37 10.78
N GLU A 118 24.20 -17.28 12.07
CA GLU A 118 23.60 -16.34 13.01
C GLU A 118 23.93 -14.88 12.64
N VAL A 119 23.00 -13.99 12.96
CA VAL A 119 23.16 -12.55 12.71
C VAL A 119 23.18 -11.79 14.03
N ASP A 120 23.99 -10.73 14.07
CA ASP A 120 24.04 -9.82 15.20
C ASP A 120 22.75 -8.97 15.32
N LYS A 121 22.49 -8.44 16.52
CA LYS A 121 21.35 -7.57 16.84
C LYS A 121 21.27 -6.37 15.88
N LEU A 122 22.40 -5.76 15.50
CA LEU A 122 22.39 -4.61 14.57
C LEU A 122 21.92 -5.01 13.16
N LYS A 123 22.36 -6.16 12.67
CA LYS A 123 21.94 -6.69 11.36
C LYS A 123 20.47 -7.13 11.40
N ALA A 124 20.04 -7.74 12.50
CA ALA A 124 18.63 -8.04 12.73
C ALA A 124 17.77 -6.77 12.79
N LYS A 125 18.23 -5.70 13.45
CA LYS A 125 17.57 -4.38 13.52
C LYS A 125 17.45 -3.72 12.15
N PHE A 126 18.50 -3.81 11.33
CA PHE A 126 18.48 -3.31 9.97
C PHE A 126 17.39 -4.00 9.12
N ILE A 127 17.32 -5.33 9.17
CA ILE A 127 16.38 -6.13 8.37
C ILE A 127 14.95 -6.02 8.92
N ALA A 128 14.74 -6.29 10.21
CA ALA A 128 13.41 -6.29 10.83
C ALA A 128 12.80 -4.87 10.91
N GLY A 129 13.65 -3.87 11.11
CA GLY A 129 13.25 -2.47 11.14
C GLY A 129 13.04 -1.82 9.77
N ARG A 130 13.33 -2.55 8.68
CA ARG A 130 13.31 -2.02 7.29
C ARG A 130 14.04 -0.68 7.18
N ILE A 131 15.20 -0.58 7.82
CA ILE A 131 15.93 0.68 7.92
C ILE A 131 16.47 1.06 6.56
N ILE A 132 16.12 2.26 6.09
CA ILE A 132 16.71 2.85 4.89
C ILE A 132 18.05 3.47 5.32
N PRO A 133 19.19 2.95 4.85
CA PRO A 133 20.49 3.52 5.22
C PRO A 133 20.61 4.94 4.67
N ALA A 134 20.88 5.89 5.55
CA ALA A 134 21.12 7.27 5.19
C ALA A 134 22.41 7.76 5.87
N ILE A 135 23.29 8.37 5.08
CA ILE A 135 24.50 9.04 5.55
C ILE A 135 24.38 10.52 5.21
N ALA A 136 24.79 11.41 6.12
CA ALA A 136 24.55 12.85 6.00
C ALA A 136 25.06 13.48 4.69
N THR A 137 26.06 12.90 4.05
CA THR A 137 26.64 13.42 2.80
C THR A 137 25.65 13.42 1.63
N LEU A 138 24.76 12.43 1.52
CA LEU A 138 23.78 12.37 0.43
C LEU A 138 22.64 13.40 0.62
N PRO A 139 21.98 13.52 1.80
CA PRO A 139 21.01 14.57 2.07
C PRO A 139 21.59 15.98 2.10
N GLN A 140 22.90 16.16 2.26
CA GLN A 140 23.54 17.48 2.16
C GLN A 140 23.91 17.86 0.72
N LEU A 141 24.21 16.87 -0.14
CA LEU A 141 24.56 17.11 -1.54
C LEU A 141 23.33 17.43 -2.41
N TRP A 142 22.21 16.77 -2.16
CA TRP A 142 21.02 16.89 -3.02
C TRP A 142 20.31 18.26 -2.95
N PRO A 143 20.10 18.88 -1.77
CA PRO A 143 19.37 20.15 -1.67
C PRO A 143 20.06 21.33 -2.36
N PRO A 144 21.39 21.54 -2.24
CA PRO A 144 22.07 22.62 -2.99
C PRO A 144 21.98 22.43 -4.50
N VAL A 145 22.12 21.20 -5.00
CA VAL A 145 21.93 20.87 -6.42
C VAL A 145 20.48 21.19 -6.82
N LEU A 146 19.50 20.71 -6.07
CA LEU A 146 18.09 20.97 -6.37
C LEU A 146 17.74 22.45 -6.31
N CYS A 147 18.27 23.21 -5.35
CA CYS A 147 18.05 24.65 -5.21
C CYS A 147 18.72 25.43 -6.35
N ALA A 148 19.96 25.11 -6.72
CA ALA A 148 20.64 25.76 -7.83
C ALA A 148 19.89 25.55 -9.15
N TRP A 149 19.36 24.34 -9.38
CA TRP A 149 18.60 24.01 -10.59
C TRP A 149 17.17 24.58 -10.58
N SER A 150 16.44 24.47 -9.47
CA SER A 150 15.06 24.95 -9.39
C SER A 150 14.98 26.48 -9.38
N CYS A 151 15.86 27.18 -8.66
CA CYS A 151 15.82 28.64 -8.61
C CYS A 151 16.21 29.31 -9.94
N THR A 152 17.10 28.71 -10.73
CA THR A 152 17.53 29.31 -12.00
C THR A 152 16.58 29.03 -13.17
N ARG A 153 15.93 27.86 -13.18
CA ARG A 153 15.13 27.41 -14.33
C ARG A 153 13.62 27.36 -14.09
N PHE A 154 13.13 27.24 -12.87
CA PHE A 154 11.68 27.23 -12.64
C PHE A 154 11.07 28.64 -12.74
N TRP A 155 11.84 29.68 -12.41
CA TRP A 155 11.35 31.06 -12.39
C TRP A 155 11.33 31.74 -13.76
N THR A 156 12.05 31.18 -14.73
CA THR A 156 12.13 31.67 -16.11
C THR A 156 11.22 30.79 -16.97
N SER A 157 10.25 31.37 -17.67
CA SER A 157 9.38 30.62 -18.59
C SER A 157 10.09 30.34 -19.92
N GLY A 158 9.80 29.19 -20.54
CA GLY A 158 10.25 28.87 -21.91
C GLY A 158 11.44 27.91 -22.05
N HIS A 159 11.78 27.13 -21.01
CA HIS A 159 12.84 26.12 -21.11
C HIS A 159 12.45 24.93 -21.97
N LYS A 160 13.43 24.42 -22.72
CA LYS A 160 13.31 23.18 -23.48
C LYS A 160 13.53 21.99 -22.55
N VAL A 161 13.06 20.81 -22.96
CA VAL A 161 13.30 19.57 -22.19
C VAL A 161 14.81 19.31 -22.01
N GLU A 162 15.62 19.68 -23.00
CA GLU A 162 17.09 19.59 -23.01
C GLU A 162 17.77 20.40 -21.89
N ASP A 163 17.09 21.44 -21.38
CA ASP A 163 17.57 22.23 -20.26
C ASP A 163 17.47 21.43 -18.95
N TYR A 164 16.58 20.46 -18.85
CA TYR A 164 16.42 19.66 -17.63
C TYR A 164 17.38 18.47 -17.61
N ARG A 165 17.87 18.10 -16.42
CA ARG A 165 18.71 16.92 -16.19
C ARG A 165 18.25 16.17 -14.94
N ASN A 166 17.92 14.90 -15.10
CA ASN A 166 17.80 13.95 -14.00
C ASN A 166 19.21 13.54 -13.56
N THR A 167 19.54 13.77 -12.29
CA THR A 167 20.86 13.44 -11.74
C THR A 167 20.78 12.17 -10.89
N PHE A 168 21.62 11.20 -11.21
CA PHE A 168 21.82 9.97 -10.46
C PHE A 168 23.22 9.99 -9.86
N ALA A 169 23.32 9.72 -8.56
CA ALA A 169 24.60 9.74 -7.85
C ALA A 169 24.78 8.46 -7.04
N ASN A 170 25.97 7.88 -7.13
CA ASN A 170 26.42 6.80 -6.26
C ASN A 170 27.82 7.15 -5.73
N LEU A 171 27.87 7.69 -4.50
CA LEU A 171 29.11 8.11 -3.85
C LEU A 171 30.02 6.95 -3.43
N ALA A 172 29.53 5.69 -3.46
CA ALA A 172 30.39 4.53 -3.20
C ALA A 172 31.33 4.24 -4.39
N LEU A 173 30.91 4.57 -5.62
CA LEU A 173 31.69 4.41 -6.86
C LEU A 173 32.11 5.76 -7.47
N PRO A 174 32.16 6.82 -6.65
CA PRO A 174 32.08 8.23 -7.07
C PRO A 174 31.38 8.54 -8.41
N LEU A 175 30.26 7.88 -8.69
CA LEU A 175 29.58 7.98 -9.98
C LEU A 175 28.51 9.07 -9.97
N PHE A 176 28.60 10.01 -10.90
CA PHE A 176 27.56 10.99 -11.20
C PHE A 176 27.12 10.81 -12.65
N SER A 177 25.84 10.57 -12.86
CA SER A 177 25.26 10.44 -14.18
C SER A 177 24.11 11.42 -14.31
N MET A 178 24.11 12.20 -15.39
CA MET A 178 23.02 13.12 -15.71
C MET A 178 22.36 12.65 -17.01
N ALA A 179 21.05 12.49 -16.98
CA ALA A 179 20.26 12.10 -18.14
C ALA A 179 19.17 13.13 -18.40
N GLU A 180 18.81 13.33 -19.67
CA GLU A 180 17.66 14.17 -20.02
C GLU A 180 16.37 13.49 -19.55
N PRO A 181 15.39 14.24 -19.02
CA PRO A 181 14.07 13.70 -18.78
C PRO A 181 13.48 13.19 -20.08
N VAL A 182 12.78 12.06 -19.98
CA VAL A 182 12.06 11.51 -21.13
C VAL A 182 10.96 12.50 -21.52
N PRO A 183 10.94 12.99 -22.78
CA PRO A 183 9.88 13.88 -23.24
C PRO A 183 8.54 13.18 -23.18
N CYS A 184 7.47 13.93 -22.92
CA CYS A 184 6.14 13.35 -22.86
C CYS A 184 5.73 12.80 -24.23
N LYS A 185 5.13 11.61 -24.25
CA LYS A 185 4.55 11.04 -25.48
C LYS A 185 3.39 11.92 -25.93
N VAL A 186 3.49 12.48 -27.14
CA VAL A 186 2.42 13.24 -27.77
C VAL A 186 1.57 12.26 -28.58
N ILE A 187 0.29 12.17 -28.25
CA ILE A 187 -0.72 11.44 -29.01
C ILE A 187 -1.33 12.43 -30.00
N LYS A 188 -1.32 12.08 -31.28
CA LYS A 188 -1.90 12.89 -32.36
C LYS A 188 -3.12 12.17 -32.91
N HIS A 189 -4.21 12.88 -33.05
CA HIS A 189 -5.43 12.39 -33.63
C HIS A 189 -6.08 13.52 -34.42
N GLN A 190 -6.18 13.35 -35.75
CA GLN A 190 -6.61 14.40 -36.68
C GLN A 190 -5.80 15.71 -36.46
N ASP A 191 -6.48 16.85 -36.27
CA ASP A 191 -5.88 18.15 -35.97
C ASP A 191 -5.58 18.37 -34.48
N LEU A 192 -5.89 17.39 -33.63
CA LEU A 192 -5.68 17.46 -32.18
C LEU A 192 -4.39 16.73 -31.80
N SER A 193 -3.63 17.35 -30.90
CA SER A 193 -2.48 16.73 -30.27
C SER A 193 -2.55 16.95 -28.77
N TRP A 194 -2.32 15.90 -27.99
CA TRP A 194 -2.32 15.97 -26.54
C TRP A 194 -1.24 15.07 -25.92
N THR A 195 -1.04 15.28 -24.62
CA THR A 195 -0.05 14.63 -23.77
C THR A 195 -0.73 14.13 -22.50
N VAL A 196 0.02 13.38 -21.67
CA VAL A 196 -0.46 12.90 -20.36
C VAL A 196 -0.80 14.05 -19.39
N TRP A 197 -0.26 15.24 -19.64
CA TRP A 197 -0.48 16.42 -18.79
C TRP A 197 -1.73 17.20 -19.16
N ASP A 198 -2.25 16.99 -20.37
CA ASP A 198 -3.42 17.71 -20.83
C ASP A 198 -4.66 17.24 -20.07
N ARG A 199 -5.59 18.15 -19.90
CA ARG A 199 -6.91 17.85 -19.34
C ARG A 199 -7.97 18.48 -20.18
N TRP A 200 -8.99 17.69 -20.48
CA TRP A 200 -10.14 18.18 -21.21
C TRP A 200 -11.20 18.64 -20.22
N ILE A 201 -11.60 19.90 -20.35
CA ILE A 201 -12.54 20.55 -19.44
C ILE A 201 -13.78 20.95 -20.25
N PRO A 202 -14.82 20.10 -20.29
CA PRO A 202 -16.10 20.46 -20.86
C PRO A 202 -16.70 21.65 -20.10
N LYS A 203 -17.34 22.58 -20.84
CA LYS A 203 -17.99 23.75 -20.24
C LYS A 203 -19.33 23.35 -19.59
N ASN A 204 -19.69 24.06 -18.50
CA ASN A 204 -21.05 24.16 -17.96
C ASN A 204 -21.75 22.85 -17.57
N ASN A 205 -21.16 22.02 -16.69
CA ASN A 205 -21.80 20.82 -16.10
C ASN A 205 -22.69 20.04 -17.08
N PRO A 206 -22.09 19.42 -18.12
CA PRO A 206 -22.84 18.88 -19.24
C PRO A 206 -23.72 17.70 -18.84
N THR A 207 -24.78 17.51 -19.60
CA THR A 207 -25.50 16.23 -19.65
C THR A 207 -24.65 15.16 -20.33
N LEU A 208 -24.98 13.89 -20.11
CA LEU A 208 -24.28 12.79 -20.77
C LEU A 208 -24.39 12.91 -22.30
N ARG A 209 -25.55 13.31 -22.83
CA ARG A 209 -25.77 13.60 -24.25
C ARG A 209 -24.85 14.70 -24.78
N GLU A 210 -24.78 15.84 -24.08
CA GLU A 210 -23.91 16.95 -24.47
C GLU A 210 -22.42 16.56 -24.42
N LEU A 211 -22.03 15.75 -23.42
CA LEU A 211 -20.67 15.24 -23.32
C LEU A 211 -20.32 14.33 -24.50
N LEU A 212 -21.23 13.43 -24.90
CA LEU A 212 -21.03 12.57 -26.08
C LEU A 212 -20.97 13.39 -27.37
N GLN A 213 -21.86 14.36 -27.55
CA GLN A 213 -21.82 15.28 -28.70
C GLN A 213 -20.52 16.09 -28.75
N TRP A 214 -19.97 16.47 -27.59
CA TRP A 214 -18.70 17.17 -27.50
C TRP A 214 -17.52 16.32 -27.96
N PHE A 215 -17.53 15.01 -27.70
CA PHE A 215 -16.56 14.08 -28.28
C PHE A 215 -16.76 13.87 -29.78
N THR A 216 -18.01 13.71 -30.23
CA THR A 216 -18.31 13.55 -31.68
C THR A 216 -17.88 14.78 -32.47
N ALA A 217 -18.05 15.99 -31.93
CA ALA A 217 -17.58 17.22 -32.56
C ALA A 217 -16.03 17.29 -32.70
N LYS A 218 -15.30 16.42 -32.00
CA LYS A 218 -13.84 16.26 -32.07
C LYS A 218 -13.41 15.05 -32.90
N GLY A 219 -14.33 14.37 -33.59
CA GLY A 219 -14.04 13.16 -34.35
C GLY A 219 -13.86 11.90 -33.49
N LEU A 220 -14.36 11.91 -32.25
CA LEU A 220 -14.20 10.81 -31.30
C LEU A 220 -15.56 10.23 -30.90
N SER A 221 -15.68 8.91 -30.93
CA SER A 221 -16.86 8.17 -30.48
C SER A 221 -16.62 7.61 -29.09
N ALA A 222 -17.11 8.30 -28.06
CA ALA A 222 -17.00 7.84 -26.67
C ALA A 222 -17.94 6.65 -26.40
N TYR A 223 -17.39 5.44 -26.29
CA TYR A 223 -18.18 4.23 -26.06
C TYR A 223 -18.28 3.83 -24.59
N SER A 224 -17.36 4.29 -23.72
CA SER A 224 -17.34 3.95 -22.29
C SER A 224 -16.92 5.14 -21.44
N ILE A 225 -17.72 5.52 -20.43
CA ILE A 225 -17.42 6.59 -19.49
C ILE A 225 -17.50 6.04 -18.07
N SER A 226 -16.42 6.18 -17.30
CA SER A 226 -16.29 5.65 -15.95
C SER A 226 -15.80 6.71 -14.96
N PHE A 227 -16.25 6.56 -13.73
CA PHE A 227 -15.80 7.36 -12.58
C PHE A 227 -15.26 6.41 -11.51
N GLY A 228 -13.94 6.41 -11.32
CA GLY A 228 -13.27 5.44 -10.45
C GLY A 228 -13.55 4.01 -10.90
N SER A 229 -14.12 3.18 -10.03
CA SER A 229 -14.52 1.80 -10.34
C SER A 229 -15.93 1.68 -10.94
N CYS A 230 -16.68 2.78 -11.07
CA CYS A 230 -18.08 2.77 -11.47
C CYS A 230 -18.26 3.18 -12.94
N LEU A 231 -18.97 2.35 -13.69
CA LEU A 231 -19.29 2.62 -15.09
C LEU A 231 -20.55 3.50 -15.18
N LEU A 232 -20.40 4.74 -15.66
CA LEU A 232 -21.49 5.70 -15.79
C LEU A 232 -22.29 5.48 -17.08
N TYR A 233 -21.57 5.23 -18.17
CA TYR A 233 -22.14 4.99 -19.50
C TYR A 233 -21.31 3.97 -20.26
N ASN A 234 -21.98 3.13 -21.05
CA ASN A 234 -21.33 2.27 -22.03
C ASN A 234 -22.32 1.96 -23.16
N SER A 235 -21.87 2.08 -24.41
CA SER A 235 -22.67 1.92 -25.64
C SER A 235 -23.28 0.51 -25.80
N MET A 236 -22.65 -0.51 -25.22
CA MET A 236 -23.07 -1.91 -25.27
C MET A 236 -24.31 -2.20 -24.42
N PHE A 237 -24.63 -1.34 -23.43
CA PHE A 237 -25.75 -1.55 -22.52
C PHE A 237 -26.94 -0.65 -22.89
N PRO A 238 -28.06 -1.21 -23.41
CA PRO A 238 -29.23 -0.41 -23.82
C PRO A 238 -29.84 0.41 -22.67
N ARG A 239 -29.77 -0.11 -21.44
CA ARG A 239 -30.25 0.56 -20.21
C ARG A 239 -29.54 1.89 -19.92
N HIS A 240 -28.32 2.08 -20.42
CA HIS A 240 -27.59 3.33 -20.25
C HIS A 240 -28.09 4.45 -21.17
N ARG A 241 -28.88 4.12 -22.21
CA ARG A 241 -29.53 5.12 -23.09
C ARG A 241 -30.60 5.94 -22.37
N GLU A 242 -31.19 5.42 -21.29
CA GLU A 242 -32.17 6.14 -20.46
C GLU A 242 -31.52 7.24 -19.60
N ARG A 243 -30.19 7.19 -19.43
CA ARG A 243 -29.42 8.12 -18.58
C ARG A 243 -28.88 9.33 -19.36
N MET A 244 -29.15 9.41 -20.66
CA MET A 244 -28.55 10.38 -21.58
C MET A 244 -28.88 11.84 -21.25
N ASP A 245 -30.08 12.09 -20.75
CA ASP A 245 -30.55 13.44 -20.44
C ASP A 245 -30.21 13.89 -18.99
N ARG A 246 -29.56 13.02 -18.20
CA ARG A 246 -29.10 13.35 -16.85
C ARG A 246 -27.75 14.06 -16.89
N LYS A 247 -27.52 14.95 -15.92
CA LYS A 247 -26.21 15.57 -15.70
C LYS A 247 -25.23 14.54 -15.19
N VAL A 248 -23.98 14.62 -15.64
CA VAL A 248 -22.95 13.62 -15.26
C VAL A 248 -22.72 13.61 -13.74
N VAL A 249 -22.86 14.76 -13.07
CA VAL A 249 -22.79 14.87 -11.61
C VAL A 249 -23.83 14.02 -10.88
N ASP A 250 -25.06 14.04 -11.38
CA ASP A 250 -26.16 13.33 -10.74
C ASP A 250 -26.00 11.82 -10.96
N LEU A 251 -25.51 11.41 -12.14
CA LEU A 251 -25.12 10.03 -12.41
C LEU A 251 -24.01 9.54 -11.48
N VAL A 252 -23.00 10.37 -11.19
CA VAL A 252 -21.95 10.02 -10.23
C VAL A 252 -22.54 9.83 -8.83
N ARG A 253 -23.46 10.70 -8.39
CA ARG A 253 -24.09 10.59 -7.07
C ARG A 253 -24.96 9.35 -6.94
N GLU A 254 -25.73 9.00 -7.96
CA GLU A 254 -26.69 7.90 -7.91
C GLU A 254 -26.03 6.55 -8.18
N VAL A 255 -25.23 6.45 -9.23
CA VAL A 255 -24.65 5.18 -9.71
C VAL A 255 -23.42 4.81 -8.89
N ALA A 256 -22.52 5.76 -8.67
CA ALA A 256 -21.33 5.51 -7.85
C ALA A 256 -21.63 5.62 -6.35
N LYS A 257 -22.84 6.09 -5.95
CA LYS A 257 -23.25 6.32 -4.56
C LYS A 257 -22.24 7.17 -3.77
N VAL A 258 -21.50 8.04 -4.48
CA VAL A 258 -20.48 8.90 -3.88
C VAL A 258 -21.10 10.25 -3.50
N ALA A 259 -21.04 10.57 -2.22
CA ALA A 259 -21.35 11.90 -1.74
C ALA A 259 -20.20 12.85 -2.10
N LEU A 260 -20.41 13.70 -3.12
CA LEU A 260 -19.43 14.71 -3.52
C LEU A 260 -19.34 15.80 -2.42
N PRO A 261 -18.17 15.97 -1.76
CA PRO A 261 -18.02 16.94 -0.68
C PRO A 261 -18.24 18.39 -1.15
N ALA A 262 -18.70 19.27 -0.26
CA ALA A 262 -19.03 20.64 -0.61
C ALA A 262 -17.84 21.48 -1.11
N TYR A 263 -16.61 21.12 -0.72
CA TYR A 263 -15.38 21.80 -1.17
C TYR A 263 -14.94 21.40 -2.58
N ARG A 264 -15.44 20.28 -3.12
CA ARG A 264 -15.03 19.77 -4.43
C ARG A 264 -15.84 20.47 -5.54
N ARG A 265 -15.14 21.06 -6.51
CA ARG A 265 -15.74 21.80 -7.64
C ARG A 265 -15.74 21.05 -8.96
N HIS A 266 -14.88 20.03 -9.07
CA HIS A 266 -14.76 19.18 -10.25
C HIS A 266 -14.54 17.71 -9.85
N PHE A 267 -14.83 16.81 -10.78
CA PHE A 267 -14.44 15.41 -10.69
C PHE A 267 -13.90 14.94 -12.05
N ASP A 268 -13.06 13.93 -12.02
CA ASP A 268 -12.40 13.40 -13.21
C ASP A 268 -13.10 12.12 -13.64
N VAL A 269 -13.33 11.98 -14.95
CA VAL A 269 -13.87 10.78 -15.56
C VAL A 269 -12.86 10.21 -16.54
N VAL A 270 -12.80 8.89 -16.60
CA VAL A 270 -12.01 8.15 -17.59
C VAL A 270 -12.96 7.74 -18.70
N VAL A 271 -12.65 8.17 -19.92
CA VAL A 271 -13.47 7.90 -21.10
C VAL A 271 -12.63 7.10 -22.09
N ALA A 272 -13.19 6.01 -22.58
CA ALA A 272 -12.64 5.27 -23.71
C ALA A 272 -13.40 5.68 -24.97
N CYS A 273 -12.63 5.99 -26.01
CA CYS A 273 -13.12 6.52 -27.27
C CYS A 273 -12.51 5.75 -28.44
N ASP A 274 -13.30 5.55 -29.48
CA ASP A 274 -12.83 5.09 -30.78
C ASP A 274 -12.73 6.27 -31.75
N ASP A 275 -11.85 6.16 -32.74
CA ASP A 275 -11.85 7.04 -33.91
C ASP A 275 -12.92 6.64 -34.94
N ASP A 276 -13.04 7.44 -36.00
CA ASP A 276 -13.95 7.17 -37.12
C ASP A 276 -13.61 5.87 -37.88
N GLU A 277 -12.40 5.32 -37.71
CA GLU A 277 -11.95 4.05 -38.29
C GLU A 277 -12.20 2.84 -37.35
N GLY A 278 -12.67 3.09 -36.12
CA GLY A 278 -12.94 2.07 -35.11
C GLY A 278 -11.72 1.62 -34.31
N ASN A 279 -10.62 2.38 -34.32
CA ASN A 279 -9.46 2.14 -33.48
C ASN A 279 -9.61 2.83 -32.12
N ASP A 280 -9.26 2.12 -31.04
CA ASP A 280 -9.19 2.68 -29.69
C ASP A 280 -8.15 3.81 -29.62
N VAL A 281 -8.57 4.98 -29.13
CA VAL A 281 -7.72 6.17 -28.96
C VAL A 281 -7.62 6.55 -27.48
N ASP A 282 -6.38 6.58 -26.97
CA ASP A 282 -6.07 7.07 -25.63
C ASP A 282 -6.26 8.60 -25.56
N ILE A 283 -7.27 9.06 -24.83
CA ILE A 283 -7.53 10.49 -24.62
C ILE A 283 -7.01 11.00 -23.27
N PRO A 284 -6.85 12.32 -23.09
CA PRO A 284 -6.54 12.89 -21.79
C PRO A 284 -7.69 12.75 -20.79
N THR A 285 -7.35 12.86 -19.51
CA THR A 285 -8.34 12.87 -18.43
C THR A 285 -9.35 14.01 -18.63
N VAL A 286 -10.64 13.69 -18.47
CA VAL A 286 -11.71 14.68 -18.62
C VAL A 286 -12.19 15.13 -17.24
N SER A 287 -12.00 16.42 -16.95
CA SER A 287 -12.40 17.04 -15.68
C SER A 287 -13.71 17.81 -15.85
N ILE A 288 -14.78 17.33 -15.20
CA ILE A 288 -16.10 17.94 -15.25
C ILE A 288 -16.27 18.88 -14.07
N TYR A 289 -16.40 20.18 -14.36
CA TYR A 289 -16.68 21.21 -13.37
C TYR A 289 -18.19 21.36 -13.20
N PHE A 290 -18.65 21.24 -11.96
CA PHE A 290 -20.08 21.26 -11.61
C PHE A 290 -20.48 22.39 -10.67
N ARG A 291 -19.50 23.22 -10.29
CA ARG A 291 -19.65 24.42 -9.46
C ARG A 291 -18.67 25.49 -9.91
#